data_AF-A0A2P4Y4B7-F1
#
_entry.id   AF-A0A2P4Y4B7-F1
#
_cell.length_a   1.000
_cell.length_b   1.000
_cell.length_c   1.000
_cell.angle_alpha   90.00
_cell.angle_beta   90.00
_cell.angle_gamma   90.00
#
_symmetry.space_group_name_H-M   'P 1'
#
loop_
_entity.id
_entity.type
_entity.pdbx_description
1 polymer ?
#
loop_
_entity_poly.entity_id
_entity_poly.type
_entity_poly.pdbx_seq_one_letter_code
_entity_poly.pdbx_strand_id
1 'polypeptide(L)'
;MIESTEKENIRVGCALIEPVLMGSGGMFLVDPLYQRVLVQECRARKIPVIYDEVFSGWWRLGVESARDLLGVNPDIACYAKLLTGGVVPMAATLASEEVFNTFYADSKGEALLHGHSFTAYPMGCAAAVTALDMYQIFNDASVPTKDATRAYWNVDALTELSTRSYIERTFAIGTVACVELASEDAGYASTEAAELIQVLRKNGVYARSLGNVLYLMCSPLTTQEDCNKYLATLTHQIEILQAKK
;
A
#
# COMPACT_ATOMS: atom_id res chain seq x y z
N MET A 1 -12.38 21.34 8.98
CA MET A 1 -11.95 20.44 10.07
C MET A 1 -10.68 20.94 10.76
N ILE A 2 -9.66 21.41 10.03
CA ILE A 2 -8.45 22.02 10.66
C ILE A 2 -8.71 23.46 11.15
N GLU A 3 -9.49 24.27 10.41
CA GLU A 3 -9.85 25.62 10.88
C GLU A 3 -10.74 25.63 12.13
N SER A 4 -11.53 24.56 12.35
CA SER A 4 -12.31 24.41 13.58
C SER A 4 -11.43 24.06 14.78
N THR A 5 -10.32 23.34 14.59
CA THR A 5 -9.39 23.02 15.69
C THR A 5 -8.70 24.25 16.26
N GLU A 6 -8.39 25.26 15.44
CA GLU A 6 -7.82 26.53 15.92
C GLU A 6 -8.83 27.33 16.75
N LYS A 7 -10.10 27.37 16.31
CA LYS A 7 -11.18 28.05 17.03
C LYS A 7 -11.50 27.38 18.37
N GLU A 8 -11.34 26.07 18.46
CA GLU A 8 -11.64 25.26 19.64
C GLU A 8 -10.40 24.99 20.53
N ASN A 9 -9.25 25.58 20.22
CA ASN A 9 -7.96 25.37 20.92
C ASN A 9 -7.55 23.88 21.01
N ILE A 10 -7.91 23.09 20.01
CA ILE A 10 -7.55 21.67 19.89
C ILE A 10 -6.12 21.58 19.36
N ARG A 11 -5.23 20.91 20.10
CA ARG A 11 -3.86 20.63 19.67
C ARG A 11 -3.80 19.34 18.87
N VAL A 12 -3.48 19.44 17.58
CA VAL A 12 -3.28 18.29 16.70
C VAL A 12 -1.84 17.80 16.85
N GLY A 13 -1.67 16.52 17.20
CA GLY A 13 -0.34 15.93 17.43
C GLY A 13 0.40 15.54 16.15
N CYS A 14 -0.30 14.96 15.17
CA CYS A 14 0.24 14.60 13.86
C CYS A 14 -0.90 14.34 12.86
N ALA A 15 -0.55 14.25 11.57
CA ALA A 15 -1.38 13.66 10.54
C ALA A 15 -0.78 12.30 10.14
N LEU A 16 -1.54 11.22 10.31
CA LEU A 16 -1.14 9.87 9.89
C LEU A 16 -1.94 9.49 8.64
N ILE A 17 -1.24 9.07 7.58
CA ILE A 17 -1.86 8.63 6.33
C ILE A 17 -1.27 7.31 5.84
N GLU A 18 -2.09 6.45 5.25
CA GLU A 18 -1.62 5.43 4.30
C GLU A 18 -1.42 6.12 2.94
N PRO A 19 -0.18 6.28 2.46
CA PRO A 19 0.06 7.07 1.26
C PRO A 19 -0.32 6.31 -0.01
N VAL A 20 -1.01 7.01 -0.91
CA VAL A 20 -1.50 6.62 -2.24
C VAL A 20 -2.52 5.48 -2.26
N LEU A 21 -2.42 4.47 -1.41
CA LEU A 21 -3.33 3.32 -1.39
C LEU A 21 -3.66 2.89 0.04
N MET A 22 -4.91 3.10 0.45
CA MET A 22 -5.45 2.59 1.72
C MET A 22 -5.79 1.12 1.56
N GLY A 23 -4.99 0.24 2.15
CA GLY A 23 -4.99 -1.19 1.83
C GLY A 23 -6.22 -1.91 2.41
N SER A 24 -6.22 -2.11 3.73
CA SER A 24 -7.29 -2.85 4.42
C SER A 24 -8.62 -2.12 4.47
N GLY A 25 -8.63 -0.80 4.20
CA GLY A 25 -9.84 0.01 4.09
C GLY A 25 -10.69 -0.26 2.85
N GLY A 26 -10.27 -1.19 1.98
CA GLY A 26 -10.99 -1.54 0.75
C GLY A 26 -10.20 -1.27 -0.53
N MET A 27 -8.87 -1.16 -0.47
CA MET A 27 -8.03 -0.82 -1.63
C MET A 27 -8.46 0.51 -2.27
N PHE A 28 -8.55 1.56 -1.48
CA PHE A 28 -8.89 2.89 -2.00
C PHE A 28 -7.63 3.61 -2.48
N LEU A 29 -7.57 3.86 -3.79
CA LEU A 29 -6.55 4.70 -4.39
C LEU A 29 -6.86 6.17 -4.08
N VAL A 30 -5.91 6.86 -3.48
CA VAL A 30 -6.02 8.28 -3.14
C VAL A 30 -5.16 9.08 -4.11
N ASP A 31 -5.71 10.15 -4.66
CA ASP A 31 -5.00 11.04 -5.58
C ASP A 31 -3.69 11.54 -4.92
N PRO A 32 -2.51 11.25 -5.51
CA PRO A 32 -1.23 11.73 -5.02
C PRO A 32 -1.16 13.26 -4.87
N LEU A 33 -1.84 14.01 -5.73
CA LEU A 33 -1.90 15.48 -5.64
C LEU A 33 -2.64 15.92 -4.38
N TYR A 34 -3.79 15.29 -4.10
CA TYR A 34 -4.56 15.58 -2.87
C TYR A 34 -3.70 15.34 -1.62
N GLN A 35 -3.05 14.17 -1.52
CA GLN A 35 -2.22 13.86 -0.36
C GLN A 35 -0.98 14.76 -0.27
N ARG A 36 -0.36 15.13 -1.39
CA ARG A 36 0.74 16.10 -1.41
C ARG A 36 0.31 17.44 -0.84
N VAL A 37 -0.85 17.96 -1.26
CA VAL A 37 -1.42 19.20 -0.73
C VAL A 37 -1.71 19.05 0.78
N LEU A 38 -2.31 17.94 1.20
CA LEU A 38 -2.54 17.65 2.63
C LEU A 38 -1.24 17.72 3.45
N VAL A 39 -0.16 17.09 2.97
CA VAL A 39 1.15 17.13 3.64
C VAL A 39 1.71 18.56 3.71
N GLN A 40 1.60 19.33 2.62
CA GLN A 40 2.04 20.72 2.59
C GLN A 40 1.24 21.60 3.56
N GLU A 41 -0.07 21.40 3.66
CA GLU A 41 -0.94 22.12 4.60
C GLU A 41 -0.62 21.77 6.06
N CYS A 42 -0.35 20.50 6.38
CA CYS A 42 0.10 20.07 7.71
C CYS A 42 1.43 20.75 8.07
N ARG A 43 2.40 20.76 7.14
CA ARG A 43 3.70 21.41 7.33
C ARG A 43 3.61 22.91 7.54
N ALA A 44 2.77 23.61 6.78
CA ALA A 44 2.53 25.04 6.96
C ALA A 44 2.03 25.38 8.37
N ARG A 45 1.39 24.42 9.05
CA ARG A 45 0.86 24.52 10.43
C ARG A 45 1.74 23.83 11.47
N LYS A 46 2.94 23.36 11.10
CA LYS A 46 3.87 22.62 11.98
C LYS A 46 3.26 21.36 12.60
N ILE A 47 2.37 20.70 11.85
CA ILE A 47 1.81 19.40 12.22
C ILE A 47 2.69 18.32 11.57
N PRO A 48 3.36 17.46 12.35
CA PRO A 48 4.16 16.35 11.81
C PRO A 48 3.29 15.39 10.99
N VAL A 49 3.86 14.88 9.90
CA VAL A 49 3.19 13.93 9.01
C VAL A 49 3.86 12.56 9.12
N ILE A 50 3.03 11.54 9.34
CA ILE A 50 3.42 10.14 9.42
C ILE A 50 2.90 9.41 8.19
N TYR A 51 3.78 8.74 7.45
CA TYR A 51 3.38 7.76 6.45
C TYR A 51 3.35 6.37 7.05
N ASP A 52 2.18 5.74 7.03
CA ASP A 52 2.06 4.31 7.25
C ASP A 52 2.35 3.55 5.95
N GLU A 53 3.63 3.25 5.74
CA GLU A 53 4.11 2.49 4.58
C GLU A 53 4.20 0.98 4.86
N VAL A 54 3.52 0.50 5.91
CA VAL A 54 3.46 -0.94 6.24
C VAL A 54 2.81 -1.70 5.09
N PHE A 55 1.91 -1.08 4.32
CA PHE A 55 1.37 -1.67 3.09
C PHE A 55 2.09 -1.18 1.83
N SER A 56 2.22 0.13 1.62
CA SER A 56 2.66 0.78 0.37
C SER A 56 4.17 0.73 0.11
N GLY A 57 4.98 0.56 1.15
CA GLY A 57 6.44 0.62 1.04
C GLY A 57 7.04 -0.59 0.33
N TRP A 58 8.33 -0.47 0.02
CA TRP A 58 9.17 -1.52 -0.55
C TRP A 58 8.61 -2.10 -1.86
N TRP A 59 8.42 -1.23 -2.85
CA TRP A 59 8.03 -1.62 -4.22
C TRP A 59 6.62 -2.19 -4.37
N ARG A 60 5.78 -2.18 -3.32
CA ARG A 60 4.35 -2.54 -3.44
C ARG A 60 3.65 -1.73 -4.53
N LEU A 61 3.92 -0.42 -4.56
CA LEU A 61 3.31 0.51 -5.53
C LEU A 61 4.16 0.69 -6.81
N GLY A 62 5.20 -0.12 -7.00
CA GLY A 62 6.09 -0.02 -8.16
C GLY A 62 7.15 1.09 -8.05
N VAL A 63 7.29 1.68 -6.86
CA VAL A 63 8.38 2.57 -6.42
C VAL A 63 8.83 2.15 -5.02
N GLU A 64 10.05 2.51 -4.61
CA GLU A 64 10.59 2.11 -3.30
C GLU A 64 9.74 2.59 -2.12
N SER A 65 9.30 3.85 -2.17
CA SER A 65 8.44 4.47 -1.16
C SER A 65 7.37 5.34 -1.83
N ALA A 66 6.19 5.42 -1.22
CA ALA A 66 5.13 6.28 -1.72
C ALA A 66 5.50 7.77 -1.72
N ARG A 67 6.55 8.18 -0.98
CA ARG A 67 7.12 9.54 -1.06
C ARG A 67 7.53 9.91 -2.49
N ASP A 68 7.91 8.95 -3.32
CA ASP A 68 8.36 9.18 -4.69
C ASP A 68 7.17 9.55 -5.59
N LEU A 69 5.98 9.03 -5.28
CA LEU A 69 4.72 9.42 -5.93
C LEU A 69 4.17 10.74 -5.38
N LEU A 70 4.27 10.94 -4.07
CA LEU A 70 3.82 12.17 -3.42
C LEU A 70 4.77 13.34 -3.64
N GLY A 71 6.04 13.12 -4.01
CA GLY A 71 7.05 14.17 -4.19
C GLY A 71 7.40 14.92 -2.90
N VAL A 72 7.00 14.39 -1.73
CA VAL A 72 7.24 14.98 -0.41
C VAL A 72 7.52 13.87 0.60
N ASN A 73 8.61 14.04 1.36
CA ASN A 73 8.98 13.13 2.46
C ASN A 73 8.02 13.29 3.65
N PRO A 74 7.77 12.24 4.45
CA PRO A 74 7.14 12.38 5.76
C PRO A 74 8.16 12.80 6.85
N ASP A 75 7.67 13.13 8.03
CA ASP A 75 8.50 13.33 9.23
C ASP A 75 8.78 12.01 9.95
N ILE A 76 7.83 11.05 9.87
CA ILE A 76 7.97 9.68 10.37
C ILE A 76 7.44 8.72 9.30
N ALA A 77 8.10 7.58 9.09
CA ALA A 77 7.62 6.53 8.21
C ALA A 77 7.64 5.16 8.89
N CYS A 78 6.55 4.41 8.78
CA CYS A 78 6.41 3.06 9.33
C CYS A 78 6.53 2.01 8.23
N TYR A 79 7.36 0.98 8.43
CA TYR A 79 7.55 -0.12 7.48
C TYR A 79 7.44 -1.47 8.18
N ALA A 80 6.88 -2.46 7.49
CA ALA A 80 6.86 -3.86 7.90
C ALA A 80 6.62 -4.72 6.63
N LYS A 81 5.84 -5.81 6.70
CA LYS A 81 5.43 -6.65 5.56
C LYS A 81 6.58 -6.97 4.59
N LEU A 82 6.67 -6.27 3.46
CA LEU A 82 7.71 -6.47 2.44
C LEU A 82 9.12 -6.17 2.94
N LEU A 83 9.27 -5.45 4.07
CA LEU A 83 10.54 -5.21 4.73
C LEU A 83 11.38 -6.47 4.87
N THR A 84 10.76 -7.61 5.22
CA THR A 84 11.44 -8.91 5.40
C THR A 84 11.10 -9.91 4.31
N GLY A 85 10.50 -9.48 3.20
CA GLY A 85 9.96 -10.39 2.19
C GLY A 85 8.87 -11.34 2.71
N GLY A 86 8.31 -11.07 3.90
CA GLY A 86 7.28 -11.89 4.53
C GLY A 86 7.77 -13.16 5.24
N VAL A 87 9.09 -13.34 5.44
CA VAL A 87 9.63 -14.59 6.01
C VAL A 87 9.69 -14.59 7.54
N VAL A 88 9.88 -13.42 8.17
CA VAL A 88 9.95 -13.25 9.64
C VAL A 88 9.33 -11.90 10.06
N PRO A 89 8.79 -11.78 11.29
CA PRO A 89 8.13 -10.55 11.73
C PRO A 89 9.14 -9.45 12.05
N MET A 90 9.04 -8.29 11.40
CA MET A 90 9.81 -7.10 11.75
C MET A 90 9.05 -5.86 11.30
N ALA A 91 9.20 -4.78 12.06
CA ALA A 91 8.79 -3.45 11.66
C ALA A 91 9.93 -2.46 11.95
N ALA A 92 9.94 -1.36 11.21
CA ALA A 92 10.87 -0.26 11.40
C ALA A 92 10.10 1.06 11.35
N THR A 93 10.36 1.94 12.31
CA THR A 93 9.86 3.32 12.31
C THR A 93 11.04 4.23 12.07
N LEU A 94 11.05 4.92 10.95
CA LEU A 94 12.06 5.93 10.61
C LEU A 94 11.52 7.28 11.05
N ALA A 95 12.41 8.16 11.50
CA ALA A 95 12.09 9.52 11.87
C ALA A 95 13.07 10.47 11.16
N SER A 96 12.60 11.68 10.85
CA SER A 96 13.48 12.76 10.42
C SER A 96 14.46 13.11 11.55
N GLU A 97 15.58 13.71 11.16
CA GLU A 97 16.56 14.21 12.12
C GLU A 97 15.95 15.24 13.08
N GLU A 98 15.01 16.07 12.59
CA GLU A 98 14.28 17.02 13.43
C GLU A 98 13.49 16.32 14.55
N VAL A 99 12.72 15.27 14.21
CA VAL A 99 11.97 14.48 15.21
C VAL A 99 12.92 13.76 16.16
N PHE A 100 13.99 13.13 15.64
CA PHE A 100 14.98 12.44 16.47
C PHE A 100 15.62 13.38 17.49
N ASN A 101 16.01 14.59 17.05
CA ASN A 101 16.68 15.57 17.90
C ASN A 101 15.79 16.09 19.04
N THR A 102 14.46 16.02 18.94
CA THR A 102 13.58 16.35 20.09
C THR A 102 13.72 15.40 21.27
N PHE A 103 14.25 14.19 21.04
CA PHE A 103 14.50 13.18 22.07
C PHE A 103 15.99 12.97 22.35
N TYR A 104 16.88 13.66 21.63
CA TYR A 104 18.32 13.53 21.78
C TYR A 104 18.80 14.47 22.87
N ALA A 105 18.82 13.97 24.10
CA ALA A 105 19.18 14.74 25.29
C ALA A 105 19.99 13.89 26.29
N ASP A 106 20.81 14.56 27.10
CA ASP A 106 21.61 13.91 28.16
C ASP A 106 20.74 13.41 29.31
N SER A 107 19.55 13.99 29.49
CA SER A 107 18.64 13.62 30.57
C SER A 107 17.72 12.48 30.16
N LYS A 108 17.57 11.49 31.06
CA LYS A 108 16.65 10.36 30.85
C LYS A 108 15.18 10.79 30.68
N GLY A 109 14.80 11.92 31.29
CA GLY A 109 13.43 12.44 31.22
C GLY A 109 13.04 12.99 29.84
N GLU A 110 14.02 13.33 29.02
CA GLU A 110 13.82 13.88 27.67
C GLU A 110 14.07 12.84 26.57
N ALA A 111 14.66 11.69 26.91
CA ALA A 111 14.89 10.59 25.97
C ALA A 111 13.60 9.84 25.59
N LEU A 112 13.57 9.28 24.36
CA LEU A 112 12.51 8.36 23.95
C LEU A 112 12.69 7.00 24.63
N LEU A 113 11.99 6.79 25.75
CA LEU A 113 12.05 5.55 26.54
C LEU A 113 11.18 4.45 25.92
N HIS A 114 11.56 3.98 24.73
CA HIS A 114 10.85 2.96 23.98
C HIS A 114 11.80 1.84 23.54
N GLY A 115 11.40 0.58 23.78
CA GLY A 115 12.20 -0.58 23.41
C GLY A 115 11.49 -1.89 23.76
N HIS A 116 11.65 -2.88 22.88
CA HIS A 116 11.11 -4.23 23.03
C HIS A 116 12.25 -5.26 23.13
N SER A 117 12.01 -6.41 23.76
CA SER A 117 13.02 -7.47 23.93
C SER A 117 13.63 -7.96 22.61
N PHE A 118 12.88 -7.89 21.51
CA PHE A 118 13.33 -8.30 20.16
C PHE A 118 13.66 -7.10 19.25
N THR A 119 13.84 -5.90 19.80
CA THR A 119 14.25 -4.74 18.98
C THR A 119 15.58 -5.03 18.28
N ALA A 120 15.62 -4.81 16.96
CA ALA A 120 16.78 -5.09 16.12
C ALA A 120 17.29 -6.54 16.24
N TYR A 121 16.41 -7.53 16.43
CA TYR A 121 16.84 -8.92 16.55
C TYR A 121 17.54 -9.40 15.25
N PRO A 122 18.70 -10.09 15.34
CA PRO A 122 19.57 -10.32 14.19
C PRO A 122 18.93 -11.05 13.00
N MET A 123 18.05 -12.02 13.27
CA MET A 123 17.38 -12.79 12.20
C MET A 123 16.43 -11.92 11.38
N GLY A 124 15.72 -10.98 12.02
CA GLY A 124 14.85 -10.03 11.35
C GLY A 124 15.65 -9.08 10.48
N CYS A 125 16.74 -8.53 11.03
CA CYS A 125 17.64 -7.64 10.31
C CYS A 125 18.27 -8.33 9.09
N ALA A 126 18.73 -9.58 9.23
CA ALA A 126 19.32 -10.34 8.12
C ALA A 126 18.30 -10.63 7.01
N ALA A 127 17.08 -11.03 7.37
CA ALA A 127 15.98 -11.21 6.42
C ALA A 127 15.61 -9.90 5.72
N ALA A 128 15.59 -8.79 6.47
CA ALA A 128 15.29 -7.48 5.92
C ALA A 128 16.35 -7.04 4.90
N VAL A 129 17.63 -7.06 5.27
CA VAL A 129 18.74 -6.72 4.36
C VAL A 129 18.66 -7.56 3.08
N THR A 130 18.47 -8.87 3.21
CA THR A 130 18.36 -9.78 2.05
C THR A 130 17.18 -9.40 1.15
N ALA A 131 16.01 -9.14 1.71
CA ALA A 131 14.83 -8.73 0.93
C ALA A 131 15.05 -7.40 0.21
N LEU A 132 15.65 -6.41 0.89
CA LEU A 132 15.95 -5.11 0.31
C LEU A 132 16.99 -5.21 -0.82
N ASP A 133 18.04 -6.01 -0.65
CA ASP A 133 19.03 -6.30 -1.69
C ASP A 133 18.37 -6.97 -2.92
N MET A 134 17.44 -7.91 -2.70
CA MET A 134 16.67 -8.50 -3.79
C MET A 134 15.83 -7.47 -4.54
N TYR A 135 15.35 -6.41 -3.88
CA TYR A 135 14.60 -5.33 -4.52
C TYR A 135 15.50 -4.32 -5.24
N GLN A 136 16.81 -4.27 -4.97
CA GLN A 136 17.74 -3.37 -5.68
C GLN A 136 17.83 -3.65 -7.18
N ILE A 137 17.44 -4.85 -7.64
CA ILE A 137 17.33 -5.16 -9.08
C ILE A 137 16.40 -4.19 -9.82
N PHE A 138 15.56 -3.44 -9.09
CA PHE A 138 14.65 -2.43 -9.64
C PHE A 138 15.27 -1.04 -9.77
N ASN A 139 16.44 -0.80 -9.17
CA ASN A 139 17.18 0.46 -9.28
C ASN A 139 18.06 0.54 -10.54
N ASP A 140 18.01 -0.48 -11.40
CA ASP A 140 18.78 -0.49 -12.65
C ASP A 140 18.18 0.51 -13.67
N ALA A 141 18.80 1.69 -13.75
CA ALA A 141 18.41 2.80 -14.61
C ALA A 141 18.54 2.51 -16.12
N SER A 142 18.98 1.30 -16.50
CA SER A 142 19.07 0.87 -17.91
C SER A 142 17.72 0.59 -18.57
N VAL A 143 16.61 0.58 -17.80
CA VAL A 143 15.25 0.48 -18.32
C VAL A 143 14.51 1.79 -18.08
N PRO A 144 14.43 2.70 -19.07
CA PRO A 144 13.64 3.91 -18.95
C PRO A 144 12.15 3.51 -18.85
N THR A 145 11.54 3.70 -17.68
CA THR A 145 10.08 3.61 -17.56
C THR A 145 9.49 4.96 -17.96
N LYS A 146 8.56 4.97 -18.92
CA LYS A 146 7.75 6.17 -19.20
C LYS A 146 6.78 6.49 -18.06
N ASP A 147 6.47 5.49 -17.24
CA ASP A 147 5.51 5.56 -16.15
C ASP A 147 6.20 5.81 -14.80
N ALA A 148 5.48 6.50 -13.91
CA ALA A 148 5.93 6.79 -12.55
C ALA A 148 6.02 5.54 -11.65
N THR A 149 5.39 4.43 -12.06
CA THR A 149 5.40 3.15 -11.36
C THR A 149 5.72 2.03 -12.32
N ARG A 150 6.44 1.01 -11.87
CA ARG A 150 6.63 -0.22 -12.65
C ARG A 150 5.29 -0.90 -12.96
N ALA A 151 5.09 -1.25 -14.23
CA ALA A 151 3.90 -1.98 -14.69
C ALA A 151 4.05 -3.49 -14.43
N TYR A 152 3.04 -4.08 -13.77
CA TYR A 152 2.96 -5.53 -13.52
C TYR A 152 1.76 -6.20 -14.18
N TRP A 153 0.76 -5.41 -14.58
CA TRP A 153 -0.56 -5.91 -14.97
C TRP A 153 -0.90 -5.43 -16.37
N ASN A 154 -1.73 -6.20 -17.08
CA ASN A 154 -2.33 -5.77 -18.33
C ASN A 154 -3.44 -4.74 -18.05
N VAL A 155 -3.09 -3.46 -18.17
CA VAL A 155 -3.99 -2.34 -17.91
C VAL A 155 -5.14 -2.28 -18.92
N ASP A 156 -4.92 -2.69 -20.17
CA ASP A 156 -5.97 -2.72 -21.20
C ASP A 156 -7.06 -3.73 -20.81
N ALA A 157 -6.68 -4.90 -20.31
CA ALA A 157 -7.63 -5.91 -19.84
C ALA A 157 -8.45 -5.42 -18.62
N LEU A 158 -7.83 -4.68 -17.70
CA LEU A 158 -8.55 -4.06 -16.57
C LEU A 158 -9.49 -2.93 -17.03
N THR A 159 -9.08 -2.17 -18.04
CA THR A 159 -9.87 -1.10 -18.65
C THR A 159 -11.06 -1.65 -19.42
N GLU A 160 -10.89 -2.77 -20.13
CA GLU A 160 -12.01 -3.46 -20.75
C GLU A 160 -12.99 -3.98 -19.69
N LEU A 161 -12.47 -4.62 -18.63
CA LEU A 161 -13.31 -5.16 -17.55
C LEU A 161 -14.10 -4.06 -16.82
N SER A 162 -13.57 -2.84 -16.67
CA SER A 162 -14.29 -1.74 -16.03
C SER A 162 -15.50 -1.23 -16.82
N THR A 163 -15.64 -1.59 -18.10
CA THR A 163 -16.82 -1.25 -18.90
C THR A 163 -18.05 -2.10 -18.60
N ARG A 164 -17.90 -3.18 -17.82
CA ARG A 164 -18.98 -4.12 -17.52
C ARG A 164 -19.86 -3.57 -16.40
N SER A 165 -21.19 -3.67 -16.55
CA SER A 165 -22.15 -3.12 -15.57
C SER A 165 -22.10 -3.77 -14.19
N TYR A 166 -21.51 -4.96 -14.06
CA TYR A 166 -21.30 -5.66 -12.79
C TYR A 166 -19.96 -5.33 -12.12
N ILE A 167 -19.23 -4.34 -12.63
CA ILE A 167 -17.95 -3.87 -12.10
C ILE A 167 -18.12 -2.40 -11.70
N GLU A 168 -17.79 -2.09 -10.44
CA GLU A 168 -17.87 -0.73 -9.91
C GLU A 168 -16.57 0.05 -10.18
N ARG A 169 -15.42 -0.57 -9.89
CA ARG A 169 -14.10 0.01 -10.18
C ARG A 169 -13.05 -1.04 -10.48
N THR A 170 -12.09 -0.68 -11.32
CA THR A 170 -10.83 -1.40 -11.47
C THR A 170 -9.66 -0.43 -11.38
N PHE A 171 -8.53 -0.90 -10.86
CA PHE A 171 -7.25 -0.20 -11.02
C PHE A 171 -6.10 -1.17 -10.84
N ALA A 172 -4.92 -0.76 -11.30
CA ALA A 172 -3.66 -1.39 -10.96
C ALA A 172 -2.62 -0.33 -10.60
N ILE A 173 -1.80 -0.64 -9.60
CA ILE A 173 -0.64 0.16 -9.21
C ILE A 173 0.43 -0.76 -8.65
N GLY A 174 1.64 -0.67 -9.21
CA GLY A 174 2.72 -1.58 -8.86
C GLY A 174 2.27 -3.04 -8.89
N THR A 175 2.46 -3.74 -7.79
CA THR A 175 2.15 -5.17 -7.65
C THR A 175 0.69 -5.43 -7.25
N VAL A 176 -0.19 -4.44 -7.29
CA VAL A 176 -1.59 -4.56 -6.85
C VAL A 176 -2.51 -4.36 -8.06
N ALA A 177 -3.45 -5.28 -8.24
CA ALA A 177 -4.60 -5.11 -9.12
C ALA A 177 -5.87 -5.29 -8.30
N CYS A 178 -6.84 -4.41 -8.51
CA CYS A 178 -8.09 -4.37 -7.78
C CYS A 178 -9.28 -4.41 -8.76
N VAL A 179 -10.30 -5.17 -8.39
CA VAL A 179 -11.59 -5.24 -9.07
C VAL A 179 -12.68 -5.23 -8.01
N GLU A 180 -13.47 -4.16 -7.97
CA GLU A 180 -14.66 -4.08 -7.14
C GLU A 180 -15.88 -4.49 -7.96
N LEU A 181 -16.63 -5.45 -7.44
CA LEU A 181 -17.89 -5.87 -8.02
C LEU A 181 -19.00 -4.87 -7.66
N ALA A 182 -19.85 -4.52 -8.61
CA ALA A 182 -21.07 -3.79 -8.32
C ALA A 182 -21.99 -4.66 -7.46
N SER A 183 -22.50 -4.10 -6.37
CA SER A 183 -23.36 -4.79 -5.39
C SER A 183 -24.31 -3.79 -4.72
N GLU A 184 -25.53 -4.22 -4.43
CA GLU A 184 -26.49 -3.47 -3.62
C GLU A 184 -26.12 -3.47 -2.12
N ASP A 185 -25.41 -4.52 -1.67
CA ASP A 185 -24.92 -4.71 -0.29
C ASP A 185 -23.39 -4.52 -0.23
N ALA A 186 -22.88 -3.45 -0.84
CA ALA A 186 -21.44 -3.16 -0.91
C ALA A 186 -20.79 -2.87 0.47
N GLY A 187 -19.47 -3.05 0.55
CA GLY A 187 -18.66 -2.77 1.73
C GLY A 187 -18.15 -4.02 2.44
N TYR A 188 -17.42 -3.85 3.55
CA TYR A 188 -16.59 -4.91 4.14
C TYR A 188 -17.34 -6.21 4.53
N ALA A 189 -18.63 -6.12 4.86
CA ALA A 189 -19.46 -7.26 5.25
C ALA A 189 -20.08 -8.02 4.06
N SER A 190 -19.93 -7.50 2.84
CA SER A 190 -20.38 -8.12 1.59
C SER A 190 -19.83 -9.55 1.43
N THR A 191 -20.63 -10.44 0.86
CA THR A 191 -20.26 -11.84 0.58
C THR A 191 -20.15 -12.13 -0.91
N GLU A 192 -20.32 -11.13 -1.75
CA GLU A 192 -20.41 -11.20 -3.21
C GLU A 192 -19.17 -11.79 -3.86
N ALA A 193 -18.00 -11.56 -3.27
CA ALA A 193 -16.75 -12.12 -3.75
C ALA A 193 -16.51 -13.57 -3.28
N ALA A 194 -17.29 -14.12 -2.34
CA ALA A 194 -16.95 -15.38 -1.67
C ALA A 194 -16.90 -16.57 -2.63
N GLU A 195 -17.89 -16.70 -3.52
CA GLU A 195 -17.90 -17.76 -4.54
C GLU A 195 -16.72 -17.60 -5.51
N LEU A 196 -16.46 -16.39 -5.96
CA LEU A 196 -15.35 -16.09 -6.86
C LEU A 196 -13.99 -16.46 -6.23
N ILE A 197 -13.76 -16.14 -4.97
CA ILE A 197 -12.53 -16.53 -4.25
C ILE A 197 -12.38 -18.07 -4.20
N GLN A 198 -13.46 -18.83 -3.99
CA GLN A 198 -13.40 -20.29 -4.00
C GLN A 198 -13.04 -20.84 -5.37
N VAL A 199 -13.61 -20.28 -6.44
CA VAL A 199 -13.34 -20.70 -7.81
C VAL A 199 -11.92 -20.33 -8.25
N LEU A 200 -11.45 -19.12 -7.91
CA LEU A 200 -10.06 -18.70 -8.17
C LEU A 200 -9.06 -19.64 -7.52
N ARG A 201 -9.30 -20.04 -6.26
CA ARG A 201 -8.44 -20.99 -5.55
C ARG A 201 -8.34 -22.34 -6.27
N LYS A 202 -9.45 -22.85 -6.81
CA LYS A 202 -9.45 -24.09 -7.60
C LYS A 202 -8.66 -23.97 -8.90
N ASN A 203 -8.52 -22.75 -9.42
CA ASN A 203 -7.73 -22.41 -10.61
C ASN A 203 -6.31 -21.92 -10.26
N GLY A 204 -5.83 -22.15 -9.04
CA GLY A 204 -4.47 -21.82 -8.62
C GLY A 204 -4.22 -20.34 -8.29
N VAL A 205 -5.26 -19.52 -8.22
CA VAL A 205 -5.16 -18.09 -7.86
C VAL A 205 -5.65 -17.90 -6.42
N TYR A 206 -4.71 -17.57 -5.53
CA TYR A 206 -4.99 -17.30 -4.11
C TYR A 206 -5.24 -15.81 -3.91
N ALA A 207 -6.46 -15.37 -4.25
CA ALA A 207 -6.91 -14.01 -4.03
C ALA A 207 -7.50 -13.81 -2.63
N ARG A 208 -7.67 -12.54 -2.24
CA ARG A 208 -8.45 -12.13 -1.07
C ARG A 208 -9.46 -11.07 -1.46
N SER A 209 -10.57 -11.01 -0.73
CA SER A 209 -11.55 -9.95 -0.85
C SER A 209 -11.67 -9.13 0.44
N LEU A 210 -12.15 -7.90 0.29
CA LEU A 210 -12.61 -7.00 1.34
C LEU A 210 -14.06 -6.66 0.98
N GLY A 211 -15.00 -7.50 1.38
CA GLY A 211 -16.37 -7.43 0.88
C GLY A 211 -16.47 -7.74 -0.62
N ASN A 212 -17.05 -6.82 -1.38
CA ASN A 212 -17.18 -6.85 -2.84
C ASN A 212 -15.89 -6.44 -3.58
N VAL A 213 -14.87 -5.97 -2.86
CA VAL A 213 -13.56 -5.60 -3.44
C VAL A 213 -12.66 -6.83 -3.49
N LEU A 214 -12.35 -7.31 -4.70
CA LEU A 214 -11.30 -8.31 -4.93
C LEU A 214 -9.98 -7.64 -5.27
N TYR A 215 -8.90 -8.19 -4.74
CA TYR A 215 -7.57 -7.74 -5.14
C TYR A 215 -6.60 -8.89 -5.30
N LEU A 216 -5.70 -8.72 -6.26
CA LEU A 216 -4.51 -9.52 -6.44
C LEU A 216 -3.31 -8.70 -5.96
N MET A 217 -2.46 -9.32 -5.17
CA MET A 217 -1.25 -8.71 -4.63
C MET A 217 -0.10 -9.69 -4.79
N CYS A 218 0.84 -9.37 -5.66
CA CYS A 218 1.97 -10.22 -5.98
C CYS A 218 3.24 -9.76 -5.25
N SER A 219 4.30 -10.57 -5.30
CA SER A 219 5.63 -10.10 -4.87
C SER A 219 6.14 -9.07 -5.86
N PRO A 220 6.95 -8.06 -5.44
CA PRO A 220 7.68 -7.21 -6.37
C PRO A 220 8.50 -8.00 -7.40
N LEU A 221 8.93 -9.21 -7.04
CA LEU A 221 9.72 -10.12 -7.89
C LEU A 221 8.87 -10.99 -8.83
N THR A 222 7.53 -10.95 -8.73
CA THR A 222 6.65 -11.71 -9.63
C THR A 222 6.76 -11.15 -11.05
N THR A 223 6.81 -12.04 -12.04
CA THR A 223 6.92 -11.64 -13.45
C THR A 223 5.62 -11.02 -13.96
N GLN A 224 5.72 -10.14 -14.96
CA GLN A 224 4.54 -9.57 -15.62
C GLN A 224 3.71 -10.67 -16.31
N GLU A 225 4.35 -11.72 -16.83
CA GLU A 225 3.68 -12.87 -17.42
C GLU A 225 2.78 -13.59 -16.40
N ASP A 226 3.29 -13.88 -15.22
CA ASP A 226 2.52 -14.51 -14.14
C ASP A 226 1.37 -13.61 -13.67
N CYS A 227 1.64 -12.32 -13.45
CA CYS A 227 0.60 -11.35 -13.10
C CYS A 227 -0.52 -11.30 -14.15
N ASN A 228 -0.17 -11.30 -15.44
CA ASN A 228 -1.14 -11.32 -16.53
C ASN A 228 -1.94 -12.64 -16.58
N LYS A 229 -1.30 -13.78 -16.30
CA LYS A 229 -1.97 -15.07 -16.19
C LYS A 229 -3.00 -15.08 -15.04
N TYR A 230 -2.64 -14.54 -13.88
CA TYR A 230 -3.55 -14.44 -12.74
C TYR A 230 -4.71 -13.49 -13.03
N LEU A 231 -4.44 -12.34 -13.66
CA LEU A 231 -5.47 -11.39 -14.06
C LEU A 231 -6.43 -12.00 -15.10
N ALA A 232 -5.90 -12.69 -16.12
CA ALA A 232 -6.74 -13.38 -17.12
C ALA A 232 -7.64 -14.44 -16.47
N THR A 233 -7.11 -15.17 -15.49
CA THR A 233 -7.89 -16.14 -14.70
C THR A 233 -8.99 -15.44 -13.90
N LEU A 234 -8.69 -14.31 -13.26
CA LEU A 234 -9.66 -13.50 -12.54
C LEU A 234 -10.80 -13.04 -13.45
N THR A 235 -10.46 -12.37 -14.55
CA THR A 235 -11.44 -11.84 -15.52
C THR A 235 -12.33 -12.96 -16.05
N HIS A 236 -11.74 -14.08 -16.47
CA HIS A 236 -12.50 -15.20 -17.01
C HIS A 236 -13.48 -15.81 -15.99
N GLN A 237 -13.07 -15.97 -14.73
CA GLN A 237 -13.96 -16.50 -13.70
C GLN A 237 -15.07 -15.51 -13.30
N ILE A 238 -14.80 -14.20 -13.32
CA ILE A 238 -15.84 -13.18 -13.15
C ILE A 238 -16.90 -13.33 -14.25
N GLU A 239 -16.50 -13.42 -15.51
CA GLU A 239 -17.42 -13.56 -16.65
C GLU A 239 -18.28 -14.83 -16.55
N ILE A 240 -17.68 -15.97 -16.18
CA ILE A 240 -18.42 -17.23 -15.98
C ILE A 240 -19.47 -17.08 -14.88
N LEU A 241 -19.13 -16.45 -13.75
CA LEU A 241 -20.06 -16.30 -12.63
C LEU A 241 -21.19 -15.32 -12.98
N GLN A 242 -20.90 -14.26 -13.73
CA GLN A 242 -21.91 -13.31 -14.15
C GLN A 242 -22.85 -13.89 -15.22
N ALA A 243 -22.35 -14.73 -16.13
CA ALA A 243 -23.18 -15.43 -17.11
C ALA A 243 -24.16 -16.45 -16.50
N LYS A 244 -23.97 -16.83 -15.23
CA LYS A 244 -24.88 -17.72 -14.49
C LYS A 244 -25.99 -16.98 -13.74
N LYS A 245 -25.88 -15.67 -13.58
CA LYS A 245 -26.89 -14.80 -12.95
C LYS A 245 -27.89 -14.34 -14.00
#